data_AF-A0A1M7EE47-F1
#
_entry.id   AF-A0A1M7EE47-F1
#
_cell.length_a   1.000
_cell.length_b   1.000
_cell.length_c   1.000
_cell.angle_alpha   90.00
_cell.angle_beta   90.00
_cell.angle_gamma   90.00
#
_symmetry.space_group_name_H-M   'P 1'
#
loop_
_entity.id
_entity.type
_entity.pdbx_description
1 polymer ?
#
loop_
_entity_poly.entity_id
_entity_poly.type
_entity_poly.pdbx_seq_one_letter_code
_entity_poly.pdbx_strand_id
1 'polypeptide(L)' 'METIWFKKKGLLFIPISLIGIILYLFTLAFCINVFIAIDRHSHSNSDTLYGIFPFVVSAFTILFWIAANTSEKEKDIN' A
#
# COMPACT_ATOMS: atom_id res chain seq x y z
N MET A 1 4.42 12.79 22.28
CA MET A 1 3.54 11.69 21.83
C MET A 1 3.94 11.36 20.42
N GLU A 2 4.61 10.23 20.18
CA GLU A 2 4.78 9.73 18.82
C GLU A 2 3.39 9.39 18.27
N THR A 3 3.00 10.00 17.15
CA THR A 3 1.70 9.71 16.56
C THR A 3 1.79 8.37 15.83
N ILE A 4 1.16 7.34 16.39
CA ILE A 4 1.11 6.00 15.79
C ILE A 4 0.10 6.05 14.64
N TRP A 5 0.54 5.77 13.41
CA TRP A 5 -0.33 5.83 12.23
C TRP A 5 -0.88 4.46 11.85
N PHE A 6 -0.09 3.42 12.08
CA PHE A 6 -0.44 2.05 11.77
C PHE A 6 -0.25 1.14 12.98
N LYS A 7 -1.09 0.11 13.07
CA LYS A 7 -0.91 -0.99 14.00
C LYS A 7 -0.43 -2.21 13.24
N LYS A 8 0.72 -2.75 13.61
CA LYS A 8 1.22 -4.01 13.07
C LYS A 8 0.34 -5.17 13.58
N LYS A 9 -0.13 -6.02 12.67
CA LYS A 9 -0.85 -7.26 12.96
C LYS A 9 -0.24 -8.39 12.13
N GLY A 10 0.77 -9.04 12.69
CA GLY A 10 1.58 -10.03 11.97
C GLY A 10 2.35 -9.40 10.81
N LEU A 11 1.99 -9.76 9.58
CA LEU A 11 2.59 -9.25 8.34
C LEU A 11 1.87 -8.02 7.76
N LEU A 12 0.73 -7.64 8.32
CA LEU A 12 -0.11 -6.56 7.81
C LEU A 12 -0.05 -5.33 8.72
N PHE A 13 -0.19 -4.14 8.14
CA PHE A 13 -0.28 -2.88 8.86
C PHE A 13 -1.67 -2.27 8.71
N ILE A 14 -2.42 -2.22 9.81
CA ILE A 14 -3.78 -1.68 9.82
C ILE A 14 -3.71 -0.17 10.10
N PRO A 15 -4.28 0.69 9.25
CA PRO A 15 -4.32 2.12 9.52
C PRO A 15 -5.21 2.40 10.73
N ILE A 16 -4.66 3.06 11.75
CA ILE A 16 -5.41 3.50 12.94
C ILE A 16 -5.52 5.03 13.03
N SER A 17 -4.81 5.75 12.16
CA SER A 17 -4.88 7.21 12.04
C SER A 17 -5.54 7.66 10.74
N LEU A 18 -6.03 8.90 10.73
CA LEU A 18 -6.56 9.54 9.52
C LEU A 18 -5.52 9.59 8.40
N ILE A 19 -4.25 9.85 8.74
CA ILE A 19 -3.15 9.87 7.77
C ILE A 19 -2.95 8.48 7.16
N GLY A 20 -3.00 7.42 7.97
CA GLY A 20 -2.89 6.05 7.48
C GLY A 20 -4.03 5.68 6.52
N ILE A 21 -5.25 6.09 6.81
CA ILE A 21 -6.41 5.89 5.93
C ILE A 21 -6.21 6.64 4.60
N ILE A 22 -5.77 7.90 4.65
CA ILE A 22 -5.48 8.70 3.45
C ILE A 22 -4.43 8.02 2.58
N LEU A 23 -3.34 7.50 3.16
CA LEU A 23 -2.29 6.80 2.41
C LEU A 23 -2.82 5.53 1.71
N TYR A 24 -3.69 4.77 2.36
CA TYR A 24 -4.36 3.62 1.76
C TYR A 24 -5.27 4.04 0.59
N LEU A 25 -6.08 5.10 0.78
CA LEU A 25 -6.95 5.63 -0.27
C LEU A 25 -6.16 6.14 -1.47
N PHE A 26 -5.06 6.87 -1.25
CA PHE A 26 -4.19 7.32 -2.32
C PHE A 26 -3.55 6.15 -3.08
N THR A 27 -3.07 5.14 -2.36
CA THR A 27 -2.48 3.93 -2.97
C THR A 27 -3.51 3.19 -3.82
N LEU A 28 -4.75 3.04 -3.31
CA LEU A 28 -5.83 2.41 -4.04
C LEU A 28 -6.24 3.22 -5.28
N ALA A 29 -6.39 4.53 -5.14
CA ALA A 29 -6.71 5.42 -6.25
C ALA A 29 -5.63 5.37 -7.35
N PHE A 30 -4.35 5.33 -6.97
CA PHE A 30 -3.24 5.13 -7.88
C PHE A 30 -3.34 3.79 -8.62
N CYS A 31 -3.56 2.68 -7.90
CA CYS A 31 -3.71 1.36 -8.51
C CYS A 31 -4.87 1.31 -9.51
N ILE A 32 -6.02 1.92 -9.18
CA ILE A 32 -7.18 2.02 -10.08
C ILE A 32 -6.82 2.82 -11.34
N ASN A 33 -6.14 3.96 -11.19
CA ASN A 33 -5.72 4.77 -12.33
C ASN A 33 -4.77 4.00 -13.26
N VAL A 34 -3.79 3.29 -12.69
CA VAL A 34 -2.86 2.46 -13.46
C VAL A 34 -3.61 1.33 -14.16
N PHE A 35 -4.53 0.65 -13.47
CA PHE A 35 -5.35 -0.40 -14.06
C PHE A 35 -6.12 0.11 -15.27
N ILE A 36 -6.85 1.23 -15.14
CA ILE A 36 -7.62 1.84 -16.25
C ILE A 36 -6.68 2.23 -17.40
N ALA A 37 -5.51 2.79 -17.10
CA ALA A 37 -4.57 3.22 -18.13
C ALA A 37 -4.01 2.05 -18.94
N ILE A 38 -3.69 0.94 -18.28
CA ILE A 38 -3.08 -0.24 -18.90
C ILE A 38 -4.14 -1.09 -19.62
N ASP A 39 -5.30 -1.28 -18.99
CA ASP A 39 -6.39 -2.07 -19.55
C ASP A 39 -6.88 -1.49 -20.90
N ARG A 40 -6.91 -0.15 -21.04
CA ARG A 40 -7.25 0.54 -22.30
C ARG A 40 -6.36 0.17 -23.49
N HIS A 41 -5.15 -0.30 -23.25
CA HIS A 41 -4.16 -0.64 -24.27
C HIS A 41 -3.87 -2.15 -24.33
N SER A 42 -4.54 -2.95 -23.50
CA SER A 42 -4.26 -4.38 -23.36
C SER A 42 -5.14 -5.20 -24.29
N HIS A 43 -4.56 -6.22 -24.92
CA HIS A 43 -5.26 -7.13 -25.82
C HIS A 43 -5.65 -8.46 -25.14
N SER A 44 -5.14 -8.71 -23.93
CA SER A 44 -5.47 -9.87 -23.12
C SER A 44 -5.40 -9.54 -21.62
N ASN A 45 -6.06 -10.37 -20.80
CA ASN A 45 -6.01 -10.23 -19.34
C ASN A 45 -4.58 -10.40 -18.80
N SER A 46 -3.76 -11.22 -19.45
CA SER A 46 -2.36 -11.41 -19.10
C SER A 46 -1.56 -10.12 -19.33
N ASP A 47 -1.79 -9.43 -20.45
CA ASP A 47 -1.12 -8.14 -20.74
C ASP A 47 -1.47 -7.09 -19.68
N THR A 48 -2.74 -7.02 -19.26
CA THR A 48 -3.16 -6.14 -18.17
C THR A 48 -2.45 -6.51 -16.87
N LEU A 49 -2.42 -7.80 -16.50
CA LEU A 49 -1.78 -8.27 -15.26
C LEU A 49 -0.28 -7.97 -15.22
N TYR A 50 0.45 -8.30 -16.29
CA TYR A 50 1.89 -8.02 -16.37
C TYR A 50 2.18 -6.51 -16.44
N GLY A 51 1.30 -5.74 -17.08
CA GLY A 51 1.43 -4.29 -17.15
C GLY A 51 1.25 -3.62 -15.79
N ILE A 52 0.22 -3.98 -15.00
CA ILE A 52 -0.05 -3.33 -13.71
C ILE A 52 0.92 -3.77 -12.60
N PHE A 53 1.47 -4.99 -12.69
CA PHE A 53 2.30 -5.60 -11.66
C PHE A 53 3.42 -4.68 -11.11
N PRO A 54 4.32 -4.11 -11.94
CA PRO A 54 5.42 -3.30 -11.42
C PRO A 54 4.94 -2.05 -10.66
N PHE A 55 3.84 -1.43 -11.08
CA PHE A 55 3.30 -0.24 -10.45
C PHE A 55 2.60 -0.55 -9.13
N VAL A 56 1.76 -1.58 -9.13
CA VAL A 56 1.02 -2.01 -7.93
C VAL A 56 2.00 -2.46 -6.85
N VAL A 57 2.96 -3.33 -7.20
CA VAL A 57 3.98 -3.80 -6.25
C VAL A 57 4.81 -2.65 -5.69
N SER A 58 5.24 -1.71 -6.54
CA SER A 58 6.00 -0.54 -6.07
C SER A 58 5.19 0.34 -5.12
N ALA A 59 3.92 0.61 -5.44
CA ALA A 59 3.04 1.43 -4.60
C ALA A 59 2.80 0.79 -3.23
N PHE A 60 2.50 -0.51 -3.19
CA PHE A 60 2.33 -1.24 -1.93
C PHE A 60 3.64 -1.37 -1.15
N THR A 61 4.80 -1.47 -1.81
CA THR A 61 6.11 -1.48 -1.14
C THR A 61 6.38 -0.17 -0.42
N ILE A 62 6.08 0.97 -1.06
CA ILE A 62 6.22 2.29 -0.45
C ILE A 62 5.25 2.43 0.75
N LEU A 63 3.99 2.03 0.57
CA LEU A 63 2.99 2.05 1.65
C LEU A 63 3.43 1.18 2.83
N PHE A 64 3.93 -0.03 2.57
CA PHE A 64 4.44 -0.94 3.58
C PHE A 64 5.64 -0.35 4.32
N TRP A 65 6.59 0.25 3.60
CA TRP A 65 7.74 0.91 4.20
C TRP A 65 7.32 2.07 5.11
N ILE A 66 6.40 2.94 4.66
CA ILE A 66 5.86 4.02 5.49
C ILE A 66 5.19 3.44 6.74
N ALA A 67 4.34 2.42 6.56
CA ALA A 67 3.62 1.81 7.65
C ALA A 67 4.53 1.15 8.68
N ALA A 68 5.62 0.51 8.24
CA ALA A 68 6.63 -0.09 9.12
C ALA A 68 7.36 0.96 9.96
N ASN A 69 7.67 2.13 9.38
CA ASN A 69 8.35 3.22 10.10
C ASN A 69 7.41 4.04 11.00
N THR A 70 6.10 3.93 10.81
CA THR A 70 5.08 4.69 11.56
C THR A 70 4.15 3.81 12.39
N SER A 71 4.48 2.51 12.49
CA SER A 71 3.81 1.58 13.40
C SER A 71 4.41 1.64 14.80
N GLU A 72 3.58 1.36 15.80
CA GLU A 72 4.05 1.19 17.18
C GLU A 72 5.18 0.15 17.18
N LYS A 73 6.34 0.53 17.71
CA LYS A 73 7.43 -0.43 17.94
C LYS A 73 6.91 -1.43 18.96
N GLU A 74 6.72 -2.67 18.53
CA GLU A 74 6.49 -3.78 19.43
C GLU A 74 7.62 -3.74 20.46
N LYS A 75 7.30 -3.51 21.73
CA LYS A 75 8.30 -3.54 22.80
C LYS A 75 8.89 -4.94 22.76
N ASP A 76 10.13 -5.07 22.29
CA ASP A 76 10.93 -6.27 22.50
C ASP A 76 10.96 -6.53 24.01
N ILE A 77 10.13 -7.47 24.46
CA ILE A 77 10.18 -8.00 25.81
C ILE A 77 11.40 -8.93 25.79
N ASN A 78 12.58 -8.37 26.07
CA ASN A 78 13.74 -9.10 26.58
C ASN A 78 13.78 -8.98 28.09
#